data_AF-A0A960LS62-F1
#
_entry.id   AF-A0A960LS62-F1
#
_cell.length_a   1.000
_cell.length_b   1.000
_cell.length_c   1.000
_cell.angle_alpha   90.00
_cell.angle_beta   90.00
_cell.angle_gamma   90.00
#
_symmetry.space_group_name_H-M   'P 1'
#
loop_
_entity.id
_entity.type
_entity.pdbx_description
1 polymer ?
#
loop_
_entity_poly.entity_id
_entity_poly.type
_entity_poly.pdbx_seq_one_letter_code
_entity_poly.pdbx_strand_id
1 'polypeptide(L)'
;MMTRRRKIVAILAAAALAILGYFAFGVIDTVQHIPEAYAAWDTGTLLVAYMKSHDDQWPKSWDDLLTVLESEEGRNLPLRGAAVGDSAYAKSLKKTVSIDWSFSPDRFSEEEPVRRSDGSSFHLLWQSADPNKMVKSYLQDRITTRSTNG
;
A
#
# COMPACT_ATOMS: atom_id res chain seq x y z
N MET A 1 19.72 30.46 43.76
CA MET A 1 20.02 31.10 42.46
C MET A 1 20.91 30.15 41.65
N MET A 2 20.42 29.52 40.58
CA MET A 2 21.28 28.61 39.78
C MET A 2 22.39 29.41 39.09
N THR A 3 23.63 28.91 39.17
CA THR A 3 24.77 29.51 38.46
C THR A 3 24.53 29.48 36.95
N ARG A 4 25.03 30.49 36.21
CA ARG A 4 24.84 30.59 34.75
C ARG A 4 25.19 29.28 34.01
N ARG A 5 26.23 28.56 34.46
CA ARG A 5 26.61 27.25 33.92
C ARG A 5 25.53 26.18 34.09
N ARG A 6 24.89 26.08 35.26
CA ARG A 6 23.80 25.13 35.51
C ARG A 6 22.56 25.44 34.67
N LYS A 7 22.26 26.73 34.43
CA LYS A 7 21.18 27.15 33.53
C LYS A 7 21.44 26.75 32.07
N ILE A 8 22.66 26.95 31.58
CA ILE A 8 23.05 26.56 30.21
C ILE A 8 22.94 25.04 30.04
N VAL A 9 23.46 24.26 31.00
CA VAL A 9 23.35 22.79 30.95
C VAL A 9 21.89 22.34 30.97
N ALA A 10 21.04 22.94 31.80
CA ALA A 10 19.61 22.62 31.85
C ALA A 10 18.90 22.93 30.52
N ILE A 11 19.21 24.06 29.89
CA ILE A 11 18.66 24.44 28.57
C ILE A 11 19.12 23.46 27.49
N LEU A 12 20.41 23.11 27.46
CA LEU A 12 20.94 22.14 26.50
C LEU A 12 20.32 20.75 26.68
N ALA A 13 20.15 20.31 27.92
CA ALA A 13 19.48 19.05 28.23
C ALA A 13 18.00 19.06 27.80
N ALA A 14 17.28 20.15 28.06
CA ALA A 14 15.90 20.33 27.62
C ALA A 14 15.78 20.36 26.09
N ALA A 15 16.69 21.05 25.40
CA ALA A 15 16.74 21.07 23.94
C ALA A 15 17.02 19.69 23.36
N ALA A 16 17.97 18.95 23.94
CA ALA A 16 18.27 17.58 23.53
C ALA A 16 17.07 16.65 23.71
N LEU A 17 16.36 16.75 24.84
CA LEU A 17 15.14 15.97 25.09
C LEU A 17 14.01 16.33 24.11
N ALA A 18 13.84 17.61 23.79
CA ALA A 18 12.85 18.04 22.81
C ALA A 18 13.15 17.48 21.41
N ILE A 19 14.42 17.49 21.00
CA ILE A 19 14.87 16.91 19.73
C ILE A 19 14.61 15.40 19.71
N LEU A 20 15.01 14.68 20.76
CA LEU A 20 14.76 13.24 20.87
C LEU A 20 13.26 12.90 20.85
N GLY A 21 12.44 13.70 21.54
CA GLY A 21 10.99 13.56 21.54
C GLY A 21 10.38 13.75 20.15
N TYR A 22 10.85 14.75 19.40
CA TYR A 22 10.43 14.98 18.03
C TYR A 22 10.77 13.80 17.11
N PHE A 23 12.00 13.27 17.18
CA PHE A 23 12.39 12.09 16.42
C PHE A 23 11.58 10.84 16.80
N ALA A 24 11.40 10.59 18.11
CA ALA A 24 10.62 9.45 18.59
C ALA A 24 9.17 9.53 18.11
N PHE A 25 8.56 10.72 18.15
CA PHE A 25 7.21 10.94 17.64
C PHE A 25 7.12 10.64 16.14
N GLY A 26 8.06 11.16 15.33
CA GLY A 26 8.10 10.89 13.89
C GLY A 26 8.26 9.40 13.55
N VAL A 27 9.07 8.67 14.32
CA VAL A 27 9.23 7.22 14.16
C VAL A 27 7.94 6.48 14.52
N ILE A 28 7.29 6.82 15.63
CA ILE A 28 6.04 6.16 16.05
C ILE A 28 4.94 6.39 15.03
N ASP A 29 4.76 7.63 14.59
CA ASP A 29 3.78 8.00 13.58
C ASP A 29 4.03 7.25 12.27
N THR A 30 5.28 7.21 11.80
CA THR A 30 5.64 6.45 10.60
C THR A 30 5.32 4.96 10.76
N VAL A 31 5.73 4.34 11.87
CA VAL A 31 5.53 2.90 12.12
C VAL A 31 4.06 2.53 12.18
N GLN A 32 3.19 3.42 12.67
CA GLN A 32 1.75 3.18 12.70
C GLN A 32 1.10 3.15 11.31
N HIS A 33 1.66 3.87 10.32
CA HIS A 33 1.12 3.92 8.96
C HIS A 33 1.74 2.86 8.01
N ILE A 34 2.82 2.19 8.42
CA ILE A 34 3.47 1.12 7.62
C ILE A 34 2.48 0.00 7.22
N PRO A 35 1.65 -0.56 8.13
CA PRO A 35 0.72 -1.64 7.78
C PRO A 35 -0.29 -1.23 6.70
N GLU A 36 -0.78 0.01 6.76
CA GLU A 36 -1.70 0.55 5.75
C GLU A 36 -1.00 0.70 4.40
N ALA A 37 0.20 1.29 4.39
CA ALA A 37 0.96 1.48 3.16
C ALA A 37 1.33 0.14 2.49
N TYR A 38 1.64 -0.90 3.28
CA TYR A 38 1.84 -2.25 2.76
C TYR A 38 0.56 -2.90 2.27
N ALA A 39 -0.56 -2.72 2.96
CA ALA A 39 -1.85 -3.25 2.49
C ALA A 39 -2.25 -2.64 1.14
N ALA A 40 -2.03 -1.33 0.96
CA ALA A 40 -2.25 -0.65 -0.30
C ALA A 40 -1.33 -1.20 -1.41
N TRP A 41 -0.02 -1.29 -1.13
CA TRP A 41 0.97 -1.81 -2.08
C TRP A 41 0.64 -3.24 -2.53
N ASP A 42 0.40 -4.12 -1.57
CA ASP A 42 0.20 -5.54 -1.81
C ASP A 42 -1.13 -5.78 -2.52
N THR A 43 -2.16 -4.99 -2.23
CA THR A 43 -3.41 -5.04 -2.98
C THR A 43 -3.20 -4.66 -4.44
N GLY A 44 -2.45 -3.59 -4.73
CA GLY A 44 -2.12 -3.22 -6.12
C GLY A 44 -1.32 -4.32 -6.83
N THR A 45 -0.37 -4.93 -6.12
CA THR A 45 0.43 -6.05 -6.64
C THR A 45 -0.43 -7.27 -6.97
N LEU A 46 -1.36 -7.64 -6.08
CA LEU A 46 -2.30 -8.74 -6.28
C LEU A 46 -3.22 -8.47 -7.46
N LEU A 47 -3.78 -7.25 -7.58
CA LEU A 47 -4.69 -6.89 -8.67
C LEU A 47 -4.01 -6.98 -10.03
N VAL A 48 -2.78 -6.45 -10.14
CA VAL A 48 -1.99 -6.56 -11.37
C VAL A 48 -1.67 -8.02 -11.70
N ALA A 49 -1.30 -8.82 -10.70
CA ALA A 49 -1.03 -10.24 -10.91
C ALA A 49 -2.28 -11.03 -11.31
N TYR A 50 -3.44 -10.70 -10.75
CA TYR A 50 -4.73 -11.27 -11.13
C TYR A 50 -5.03 -10.98 -12.60
N MET A 51 -4.99 -9.70 -13.00
CA MET A 51 -5.26 -9.30 -14.38
C MET A 51 -4.28 -9.96 -15.38
N LYS A 52 -3.00 -10.11 -15.01
CA LYS A 52 -2.02 -10.82 -15.86
C LYS A 52 -2.36 -12.29 -16.09
N SER A 53 -2.91 -12.96 -15.08
CA SER A 53 -3.24 -14.38 -15.12
C SER A 53 -4.67 -14.68 -15.62
N HIS A 54 -5.53 -13.66 -15.69
CA HIS A 54 -6.96 -13.80 -16.02
C HIS A 54 -7.37 -12.93 -17.22
N ASP A 55 -6.52 -12.80 -18.23
CA ASP A 55 -6.82 -12.09 -19.49
C ASP A 55 -7.34 -10.65 -19.30
N ASP A 56 -6.70 -9.89 -18.41
CA ASP A 56 -7.03 -8.51 -18.06
C ASP A 56 -8.43 -8.36 -17.39
N GLN A 57 -9.02 -9.45 -16.87
CA GLN A 57 -10.28 -9.40 -16.11
C GLN A 57 -10.07 -8.81 -14.71
N TRP A 58 -11.06 -8.04 -14.26
CA TRP A 58 -11.12 -7.56 -12.89
C TRP A 58 -11.70 -8.63 -11.96
N PRO A 59 -11.12 -8.84 -10.76
CA PRO A 59 -11.66 -9.80 -9.80
C PRO A 59 -13.04 -9.35 -9.29
N LYS A 60 -13.88 -10.31 -8.94
CA LYS A 60 -15.25 -10.06 -8.46
C LYS A 60 -15.40 -10.05 -6.95
N SER A 61 -14.37 -10.50 -6.24
CA SER A 61 -14.35 -10.55 -4.79
C SER A 61 -12.91 -10.69 -4.27
N TRP A 62 -12.74 -10.56 -2.97
CA TRP A 62 -11.46 -10.89 -2.34
C TRP A 62 -11.06 -12.35 -2.51
N ASP A 63 -12.01 -13.29 -2.44
CA ASP A 63 -11.68 -14.71 -2.54
C ASP A 63 -11.20 -15.04 -3.96
N ASP A 64 -11.82 -14.41 -4.97
CA ASP A 64 -11.40 -14.43 -6.37
C ASP A 64 -9.98 -13.85 -6.55
N LEU A 65 -9.73 -12.64 -6.02
CA LEU A 65 -8.41 -12.01 -6.06
C LEU A 65 -7.31 -12.87 -5.41
N LEU A 66 -7.62 -13.51 -4.29
CA LEU A 66 -6.64 -14.29 -3.53
C LEU A 66 -6.30 -15.64 -4.17
N THR A 67 -7.07 -16.11 -5.16
CA THR A 67 -6.70 -17.29 -5.96
C THR A 67 -5.33 -17.15 -6.64
N VAL A 68 -4.90 -15.91 -6.92
CA VAL A 68 -3.55 -15.62 -7.45
C VAL A 68 -2.48 -16.28 -6.60
N LEU A 69 -2.61 -16.24 -5.27
CA LEU A 69 -1.62 -16.79 -4.34
C LEU A 69 -1.50 -18.32 -4.39
N GLU A 70 -2.49 -19.00 -4.98
CA GLU A 70 -2.48 -20.46 -5.12
C GLU A 70 -1.54 -20.92 -6.26
N SER A 71 -1.32 -20.06 -7.25
CA SER A 71 -0.43 -20.28 -8.40
C SER A 71 1.07 -20.20 -8.02
N GLU A 72 1.93 -20.83 -8.83
CA GLU A 72 3.39 -20.78 -8.62
C GLU A 72 3.95 -19.35 -8.73
N GLU A 73 3.46 -18.57 -9.70
CA GLU A 73 3.81 -17.16 -9.88
C GLU A 73 3.33 -16.31 -8.70
N GLY A 74 2.12 -16.59 -8.20
CA GLY A 74 1.54 -15.93 -7.03
C GLY A 74 2.32 -16.14 -5.74
N ARG A 75 2.86 -17.34 -5.52
CA ARG A 75 3.68 -17.66 -4.34
C ARG A 75 4.99 -16.87 -4.29
N ASN A 76 5.46 -16.42 -5.45
CA ASN A 76 6.68 -15.63 -5.59
C ASN A 76 6.42 -14.12 -5.67
N LEU A 77 5.16 -13.68 -5.49
CA LEU A 77 4.86 -12.25 -5.51
C LEU A 77 5.59 -11.52 -4.37
N PRO A 78 6.21 -10.36 -4.65
CA PRO A 78 6.98 -9.61 -3.67
C PRO A 78 6.07 -8.80 -2.73
N LEU A 79 5.21 -9.49 -2.00
CA LEU A 79 4.35 -8.90 -0.98
C LEU A 79 5.20 -8.32 0.16
N ARG A 80 4.86 -7.11 0.60
CA ARG A 80 5.59 -6.34 1.61
C ARG A 80 5.04 -6.55 3.02
N GLY A 81 3.74 -6.77 3.14
CA GLY A 81 3.06 -6.98 4.42
C GLY A 81 2.93 -8.44 4.82
N ALA A 82 3.05 -9.38 3.88
CA ALA A 82 2.85 -10.81 4.11
C ALA A 82 4.16 -11.55 4.43
N ALA A 83 4.09 -12.52 5.34
CA ALA A 83 4.96 -13.70 5.30
C ALA A 83 4.27 -14.80 4.47
N VAL A 84 5.05 -15.62 3.75
CA VAL A 84 4.53 -16.72 2.92
C VAL A 84 3.61 -17.64 3.74
N GLY A 85 2.37 -17.88 3.28
CA GLY A 85 1.40 -18.78 3.93
C GLY A 85 0.53 -18.15 5.02
N ASP A 86 0.55 -16.83 5.19
CA ASP A 86 -0.18 -16.16 6.26
C ASP A 86 -1.67 -15.90 5.94
N SER A 87 -2.55 -16.81 6.39
CA SER A 87 -4.01 -16.61 6.32
C SER A 87 -4.52 -15.39 7.12
N ALA A 88 -3.75 -14.90 8.11
CA ALA A 88 -4.07 -13.66 8.82
C ALA A 88 -3.82 -12.43 7.94
N TYR A 89 -2.93 -12.54 6.95
CA TYR A 89 -2.65 -11.46 6.00
C TYR A 89 -3.83 -11.16 5.07
N ALA A 90 -4.49 -12.18 4.55
CA ALA A 90 -5.73 -12.00 3.78
C ALA A 90 -6.81 -11.25 4.59
N LYS A 91 -6.92 -11.54 5.89
CA LYS A 91 -7.86 -10.85 6.79
C LYS A 91 -7.44 -9.39 7.03
N SER A 92 -6.15 -9.10 7.13
CA SER A 92 -5.66 -7.72 7.35
C SER A 92 -5.91 -6.85 6.13
N LEU A 93 -5.71 -7.38 4.92
CA LEU A 93 -6.06 -6.72 3.66
C LEU A 93 -7.55 -6.39 3.60
N LYS A 94 -8.42 -7.38 3.81
CA LYS A 94 -9.90 -7.22 3.84
C LYS A 94 -10.36 -6.15 4.83
N LYS A 95 -9.66 -5.98 5.96
CA LYS A 95 -10.00 -4.99 6.99
C LYS A 95 -9.56 -3.57 6.62
N THR A 96 -8.48 -3.44 5.86
CA THR A 96 -7.80 -2.16 5.62
C THR A 96 -8.20 -1.56 4.27
N VAL A 97 -8.52 -2.40 3.30
CA VAL A 97 -8.72 -2.02 1.90
C VAL A 97 -10.13 -2.35 1.45
N SER A 98 -10.76 -1.41 0.74
CA SER A 98 -11.98 -1.62 -0.02
C SER A 98 -11.65 -1.60 -1.50
N ILE A 99 -12.22 -2.54 -2.25
CA ILE A 99 -12.10 -2.63 -3.70
C ILE A 99 -13.50 -2.54 -4.29
N ASP A 100 -13.66 -1.68 -5.29
CA ASP A 100 -14.84 -1.66 -6.14
C ASP A 100 -14.77 -2.83 -7.12
N TRP A 101 -15.49 -3.90 -6.81
CA TRP A 101 -15.56 -5.10 -7.65
C TRP A 101 -16.36 -4.90 -8.93
N SER A 102 -17.08 -3.78 -9.08
CA SER A 102 -17.81 -3.43 -10.29
C SER A 102 -16.98 -2.64 -11.30
N PHE A 103 -15.75 -2.28 -10.93
CA PHE A 103 -14.80 -1.60 -11.81
C PHE A 103 -14.53 -2.43 -13.07
N SER A 104 -14.45 -1.73 -14.20
CA SER A 104 -14.26 -2.33 -15.51
C SER A 104 -12.97 -1.81 -16.16
N PRO A 105 -11.94 -2.65 -16.35
CA PRO A 105 -10.61 -2.24 -16.80
C PRO A 105 -10.56 -1.87 -18.29
N ASP A 106 -11.62 -2.16 -19.05
CA ASP A 106 -11.79 -1.82 -20.47
C ASP A 106 -12.05 -0.32 -20.69
N ARG A 107 -12.55 0.39 -19.68
CA ARG A 107 -12.75 1.83 -19.71
C ARG A 107 -11.63 2.48 -18.92
N PHE A 108 -10.72 3.12 -19.64
CA PHE A 108 -9.75 3.99 -18.98
C PHE A 108 -10.50 5.12 -18.27
N SER A 109 -10.67 5.00 -16.95
CA SER A 109 -11.35 5.98 -16.12
C SER A 109 -10.37 6.59 -15.12
N GLU A 110 -10.65 7.80 -14.67
CA GLU A 110 -9.97 8.43 -13.53
C GLU A 110 -10.55 7.94 -12.19
N GLU A 111 -11.29 6.82 -12.20
CA GLU A 111 -11.84 6.25 -10.98
C GLU A 111 -10.73 5.58 -10.16
N GLU A 112 -10.88 5.65 -8.84
CA GLU A 112 -9.99 5.00 -7.88
C GLU A 112 -10.73 3.79 -7.29
N PRO A 113 -10.67 2.62 -7.94
CA PRO A 113 -11.41 1.45 -7.49
C PRO A 113 -10.86 0.87 -6.18
N VAL A 114 -9.65 1.26 -5.76
CA VAL A 114 -9.04 0.79 -4.52
C VAL A 114 -8.92 1.94 -3.53
N ARG A 115 -9.56 1.80 -2.37
CA ARG A 115 -9.58 2.81 -1.29
C ARG A 115 -9.37 2.16 0.07
N ARG A 116 -9.23 2.98 1.10
CA ARG A 116 -9.31 2.48 2.49
C ARG A 116 -10.71 1.92 2.74
N SER A 117 -10.83 1.05 3.74
CA SER A 117 -12.11 0.43 4.12
C SER A 117 -13.17 1.45 4.58
N ASP A 118 -12.75 2.64 5.02
CA ASP A 118 -13.63 3.77 5.34
C ASP A 118 -13.99 4.64 4.12
N GLY A 119 -13.50 4.31 2.93
CA GLY A 119 -13.72 5.05 1.68
C GLY A 119 -12.79 6.24 1.45
N SER A 120 -11.86 6.53 2.36
CA SER A 120 -10.86 7.59 2.18
C SER A 120 -9.64 7.11 1.37
N SER A 121 -8.82 8.05 0.89
CA SER A 121 -7.56 7.76 0.20
C SER A 121 -6.50 7.25 1.17
N PHE A 122 -5.57 6.43 0.69
CA PHE A 122 -4.48 5.87 1.50
C PHE A 122 -3.46 6.92 1.94
N HIS A 123 -2.92 6.74 3.15
CA HIS A 123 -1.70 7.42 3.58
C HIS A 123 -0.49 6.69 2.98
N LEU A 124 -0.04 7.16 1.82
CA LEU A 124 1.08 6.55 1.10
C LEU A 124 2.42 7.00 1.69
N LEU A 125 3.17 6.06 2.28
CA LEU A 125 4.56 6.29 2.70
C LEU A 125 5.54 6.25 1.53
N TRP A 126 5.21 5.52 0.46
CA TRP A 126 6.02 5.40 -0.75
C TRP A 126 5.19 5.75 -1.99
N GLN A 127 5.73 6.55 -2.89
CA GLN A 127 4.99 7.01 -4.09
C GLN A 127 4.56 5.86 -5.01
N SER A 128 5.32 4.76 -5.03
CA SER A 128 5.02 3.56 -5.81
C SER A 128 4.02 2.63 -5.13
N ALA A 129 3.60 2.91 -3.88
CA ALA A 129 2.67 2.05 -3.12
C ALA A 129 1.20 2.26 -3.48
N ASP A 130 0.90 3.24 -4.34
CA ASP A 130 -0.46 3.58 -4.72
C ASP A 130 -1.07 2.47 -5.61
N PRO A 131 -2.08 1.72 -5.12
CA PRO A 131 -2.66 0.62 -5.87
C PRO A 131 -3.35 1.08 -7.16
N ASN A 132 -3.97 2.27 -7.16
CA ASN A 132 -4.66 2.78 -8.34
C ASN A 132 -3.66 3.18 -9.42
N LYS A 133 -2.51 3.75 -9.04
CA LYS A 133 -1.42 4.01 -10.01
C LYS A 133 -0.85 2.73 -10.59
N MET A 134 -0.64 1.68 -9.77
CA MET A 134 -0.17 0.39 -10.27
C MET A 134 -1.12 -0.20 -11.32
N VAL A 135 -2.43 -0.21 -11.02
CA VAL A 135 -3.47 -0.67 -11.95
C VAL A 135 -3.49 0.19 -13.21
N LYS A 136 -3.48 1.52 -13.07
CA LYS A 136 -3.49 2.46 -14.20
C LYS A 136 -2.29 2.25 -15.12
N SER A 137 -1.08 2.15 -14.58
CA SER A 137 0.14 1.88 -15.35
C SER A 137 0.05 0.55 -16.09
N TYR A 138 -0.44 -0.52 -15.43
CA TYR A 138 -0.63 -1.81 -16.09
C TYR A 138 -1.59 -1.73 -17.28
N LEU A 139 -2.75 -1.09 -17.11
CA LEU A 139 -3.74 -0.96 -18.18
C LEU A 139 -3.22 -0.10 -19.34
N GLN A 140 -2.48 0.97 -19.06
CA GLN A 140 -1.83 1.80 -20.09
C GLN A 140 -0.85 0.98 -20.93
N ASP A 141 0.05 0.23 -20.28
CA ASP A 141 1.04 -0.61 -20.97
C ASP A 141 0.36 -1.64 -21.88
N ARG A 142 -0.76 -2.24 -21.43
CA ARG A 142 -1.53 -3.21 -22.22
C ARG A 142 -2.20 -2.58 -23.44
N ILE A 143 -2.78 -1.39 -23.32
CA ILE A 143 -3.39 -0.68 -24.45
C ILE A 143 -2.32 -0.33 -25.49
N THR A 144 -1.18 0.22 -25.05
CA THR A 144 -0.06 0.55 -25.95
C THR A 144 0.46 -0.68 -26.67
N THR A 145 0.65 -1.80 -25.96
CA THR A 145 1.12 -3.05 -26.57
C THR A 145 0.14 -3.59 -27.62
N ARG A 146 -1.17 -3.57 -27.34
CA ARG A 146 -2.20 -3.99 -28.32
C ARG A 146 -2.23 -3.09 -29.55
N SER A 147 -2.06 -1.77 -29.38
CA SER A 147 -2.03 -0.81 -30.50
C SER A 147 -0.80 -0.93 -31.39
N THR A 148 0.30 -1.50 -30.89
CA THR A 148 1.56 -1.62 -31.66
C THR A 148 1.61 -2.93 -32.48
N ASN A 149 0.80 -3.92 -32.10
CA ASN A 149 0.77 -5.26 -32.68
C ASN A 149 -0.46 -5.54 -33.56
N GLY A 150 -1.34 -4.55 -33.76
CA GLY A 150 -2.54 -4.64 -34.61
C GLY A 150 -2.45 -3.72 -35.81
#